data_AF-A0A8I1I576-F1
#
_entry.id   AF-A0A8I1I576-F1
#
_cell.length_a   1.000
_cell.length_b   1.000
_cell.length_c   1.000
_cell.angle_alpha   90.00
_cell.angle_beta   90.00
_cell.angle_gamma   90.00
#
_symmetry.space_group_name_H-M   'P 1'
#
loop_
_entity.id
_entity.type
_entity.pdbx_description
1 polymer ?
#
loop_
_entity_poly.entity_id
_entity_poly.type
_entity_poly.pdbx_seq_one_letter_code
_entity_poly.pdbx_strand_id
1 'polypeptide(L)'
;MEKCPFCKARYRQGGACARCEADLRQLLIIEADAGRLARRAIHGLLSGDSATSRKQAAAACALHATPFHRALEGFCKTVQGVDGT
;
A
#
# COMPACT_ATOMS: atom_id res chain seq x y z
N MET A 1 -9.20 -1.40 5.47
CA MET A 1 -9.38 -2.44 6.49
C MET A 1 -10.74 -3.08 6.29
N GLU A 2 -10.87 -4.40 6.32
CA GLU A 2 -12.18 -5.07 6.17
C GLU A 2 -12.77 -5.53 7.51
N LYS A 3 -11.91 -5.95 8.44
CA LYS A 3 -12.27 -6.41 9.78
C LYS A 3 -11.33 -5.81 10.82
N CYS A 4 -11.84 -5.58 12.02
CA CYS A 4 -11.03 -5.17 13.16
C CYS A 4 -9.97 -6.25 13.46
N PRO A 5 -8.68 -5.90 13.57
CA PRO A 5 -7.64 -6.89 13.83
C PRO A 5 -7.75 -7.51 15.23
N PHE A 6 -8.34 -6.78 16.18
CA PHE A 6 -8.51 -7.22 17.57
C PHE A 6 -9.70 -8.17 17.73
N CYS A 7 -10.94 -7.72 17.44
CA CYS A 7 -12.14 -8.50 17.69
C CYS A 7 -12.73 -9.21 16.45
N LYS A 8 -12.13 -9.04 15.28
CA LYS A 8 -12.56 -9.62 13.98
C LYS A 8 -13.94 -9.19 13.49
N ALA A 9 -14.63 -8.27 14.18
CA ALA A 9 -15.87 -7.67 13.68
C ALA A 9 -15.63 -6.93 12.36
N ARG A 10 -16.66 -6.90 11.50
CA ARG A 10 -16.62 -6.11 10.25
C ARG A 10 -16.37 -4.64 10.59
N TYR A 11 -15.42 -4.03 9.89
CA TYR A 11 -15.14 -2.61 10.02
C TYR A 11 -16.25 -1.78 9.34
N ARG A 12 -16.79 -0.78 10.05
CA ARG A 12 -17.93 0.05 9.60
C ARG A 12 -17.54 1.50 9.28
N GLN A 13 -16.27 1.74 8.95
CA GLN A 13 -15.68 3.08 8.83
C GLN A 13 -15.57 3.81 10.19
N GLY A 14 -14.65 4.77 10.29
CA GLY A 14 -14.39 5.55 11.51
C GLY A 14 -13.06 5.21 12.20
N GLY A 15 -12.65 6.08 13.14
CA GLY A 15 -11.36 5.95 13.82
C GLY A 15 -11.28 4.81 14.85
N ALA A 16 -12.41 4.24 15.28
CA ALA A 16 -12.47 3.21 16.30
C ALA A 16 -13.36 2.04 15.89
N CYS A 17 -13.15 0.87 16.48
CA CYS A 17 -14.00 -0.29 16.24
C CYS A 17 -15.36 -0.15 16.94
N ALA A 18 -16.46 -0.27 16.19
CA ALA A 18 -17.82 -0.21 16.75
C ALA A 18 -18.20 -1.35 17.72
N ARG A 19 -17.34 -2.39 17.89
CA ARG A 19 -17.59 -3.52 18.81
C ARG A 19 -16.69 -3.50 20.04
N CYS A 20 -15.39 -3.34 19.83
CA CYS A 20 -14.40 -3.43 20.90
C CYS A 20 -13.73 -2.10 21.24
N GLU A 21 -14.16 -1.02 20.58
CA GLU A 21 -13.72 0.36 20.81
C GLU A 21 -12.22 0.62 20.59
N ALA A 22 -11.46 -0.39 20.18
CA ALA A 22 -10.05 -0.25 19.85
C ALA A 22 -9.85 0.90 18.85
N ASP A 23 -8.87 1.76 19.14
CA ASP A 23 -8.45 2.83 18.24
C ASP A 23 -7.75 2.21 17.01
N LEU A 24 -8.28 2.51 15.83
CA LEU A 24 -7.82 2.02 14.55
C LEU A 24 -7.15 3.12 13.71
N ARG A 25 -7.13 4.38 14.18
CA ARG A 25 -6.68 5.53 13.38
C ARG A 25 -5.29 5.34 12.79
N GLN A 26 -4.34 4.89 13.61
CA GLN A 26 -2.96 4.69 13.16
C GLN A 26 -2.86 3.60 12.07
N LEU A 27 -3.61 2.50 12.23
CA LEU A 27 -3.65 1.43 11.23
C LEU A 27 -4.26 1.92 9.92
N LEU A 28 -5.34 2.70 10.00
CA LEU A 28 -5.99 3.29 8.82
C LEU A 28 -5.07 4.28 8.09
N ILE A 29 -4.29 5.07 8.82
CA ILE A 29 -3.27 5.97 8.26
C ILE A 29 -2.21 5.16 7.50
N ILE A 30 -1.66 4.11 8.12
CA ILE A 30 -0.68 3.20 7.51
C ILE A 30 -1.22 2.59 6.21
N GLU A 31 -2.46 2.09 6.22
CA GLU A 31 -3.09 1.53 5.02
C GLU A 31 -3.27 2.58 3.91
N ALA A 32 -3.71 3.79 4.26
CA ALA A 32 -3.91 4.89 3.31
C ALA A 32 -2.58 5.37 2.71
N ASP A 33 -1.53 5.47 3.53
CA ASP A 33 -0.18 5.81 3.11
C ASP A 33 0.39 4.76 2.16
N ALA A 34 0.26 3.47 2.50
CA ALA A 34 0.70 2.39 1.63
C ALA A 34 -0.01 2.44 0.26
N GLY A 35 -1.33 2.66 0.25
CA GLY A 35 -2.10 2.82 -0.98
C GLY A 35 -1.73 4.07 -1.79
N ARG A 36 -1.28 5.15 -1.16
CA ARG A 36 -0.74 6.34 -1.85
C ARG A 36 0.62 6.06 -2.47
N LEU A 37 1.52 5.38 -1.75
CA LEU A 37 2.82 4.97 -2.27
C LEU A 37 2.67 4.01 -3.45
N ALA A 38 1.76 3.03 -3.36
CA ALA A 38 1.46 2.10 -4.46
C ALA A 38 0.96 2.83 -5.72
N ARG A 39 0.05 3.80 -5.57
CA ARG A 39 -0.40 4.64 -6.69
C ARG A 39 0.76 5.41 -7.33
N ARG A 40 1.65 6.00 -6.53
CA ARG A 40 2.85 6.69 -7.05
C ARG A 40 3.77 5.74 -7.81
N ALA A 41 3.94 4.50 -7.32
CA ALA A 41 4.72 3.50 -8.03
C ALA A 41 4.12 3.18 -9.41
N ILE A 42 2.81 3.00 -9.49
CA ILE A 42 2.10 2.77 -10.76
C ILE A 42 2.27 3.95 -11.71
N HIS A 43 2.12 5.18 -11.22
CA HIS A 43 2.34 6.37 -12.04
C HIS A 43 3.77 6.45 -12.59
N GLY A 44 4.78 6.12 -11.78
CA GLY A 44 6.17 6.05 -12.24
C GLY A 44 6.35 5.01 -13.35
N LEU A 45 5.69 3.85 -13.26
CA LEU A 45 5.76 2.83 -14.31
C LEU A 45 5.16 3.35 -15.62
N LEU A 46 4.03 4.05 -15.55
CA LEU A 46 3.37 4.66 -16.71
C LEU A 46 4.20 5.78 -17.34
N SER A 47 5.01 6.49 -16.56
CA SER A 47 5.88 7.57 -17.04
C SER A 47 7.30 7.12 -17.39
N GLY A 48 7.60 5.81 -17.33
CA GLY A 48 8.94 5.26 -17.56
C GLY A 48 9.95 5.51 -16.44
N ASP A 49 9.55 6.16 -15.34
CA ASP A 49 10.41 6.39 -14.17
C ASP A 49 10.48 5.13 -13.30
N SER A 50 11.25 4.15 -13.78
CA SER A 50 11.42 2.86 -13.12
C SER A 50 12.10 3.00 -11.74
N ALA A 51 12.94 4.01 -11.53
CA ALA A 51 13.64 4.24 -10.27
C ALA A 51 12.68 4.70 -9.17
N THR A 52 11.85 5.71 -9.44
CA THR A 52 10.80 6.14 -8.51
C THR A 52 9.83 5.01 -8.27
N SER A 53 9.43 4.28 -9.32
CA SER A 53 8.51 3.14 -9.22
C SER A 53 8.97 2.09 -8.21
N ARG A 54 10.24 1.66 -8.32
CA ARG A 54 10.84 0.70 -7.40
C ARG A 54 10.85 1.22 -5.96
N LYS A 55 11.28 2.46 -5.75
CA LYS A 55 11.34 3.06 -4.41
C LYS A 55 9.97 3.14 -3.74
N GLN A 56 8.96 3.60 -4.48
CA GLN A 56 7.60 3.77 -3.96
C GLN A 56 6.92 2.41 -3.70
N ALA A 57 7.11 1.42 -4.57
CA ALA A 57 6.57 0.07 -4.38
C ALA A 57 7.18 -0.63 -3.16
N ALA A 58 8.50 -0.53 -2.99
CA ALA A 58 9.19 -1.07 -1.81
C ALA A 58 8.69 -0.41 -0.51
N ALA A 59 8.52 0.92 -0.50
CA ALA A 59 7.99 1.64 0.65
C ALA A 59 6.53 1.24 0.97
N ALA A 60 5.67 1.08 -0.05
CA ALA A 60 4.30 0.61 0.14
C ALA A 60 4.25 -0.79 0.78
N CYS A 61 5.10 -1.70 0.30
CA CYS A 61 5.20 -3.07 0.80
C CYS A 61 5.74 -3.13 2.23
N ALA A 62 6.77 -2.33 2.54
CA ALA A 62 7.32 -2.22 3.90
C ALA A 62 6.30 -1.69 4.91
N LEU A 63 5.46 -0.74 4.49
CA LEU A 63 4.45 -0.14 5.37
C LEU A 63 3.24 -1.08 5.59
N HIS A 64 2.79 -1.78 4.55
CA HIS A 64 1.70 -2.74 4.66
C HIS A 64 1.83 -3.86 3.62
N ALA A 65 2.38 -5.01 4.00
CA ALA A 65 2.72 -6.10 3.07
C ALA A 65 1.51 -6.96 2.63
N THR A 66 0.55 -6.35 1.94
CA THR A 66 -0.56 -7.07 1.30
C THR A 66 -0.09 -7.90 0.09
N PRO A 67 -0.85 -8.91 -0.37
CA PRO A 67 -0.54 -9.62 -1.61
C PRO A 67 -0.33 -8.68 -2.80
N PHE A 68 -1.15 -7.62 -2.90
CA PHE A 68 -1.03 -6.60 -3.93
C PHE A 68 0.29 -5.83 -3.84
N HIS A 69 0.66 -5.33 -2.65
CA HIS A 69 1.90 -4.55 -2.48
C HIS A 69 3.15 -5.40 -2.75
N ARG A 70 3.15 -6.68 -2.38
CA ARG A 70 4.24 -7.62 -2.70
C ARG A 70 4.34 -7.87 -4.21
N ALA A 71 3.21 -8.11 -4.88
CA ALA A 71 3.18 -8.31 -6.32
C ALA A 71 3.68 -7.07 -7.07
N LEU A 72 3.25 -5.88 -6.66
CA LEU A 72 3.70 -4.61 -7.23
C LEU A 72 5.20 -4.39 -7.03
N GLU A 73 5.73 -4.62 -5.82
CA GLU A 73 7.17 -4.54 -5.56
C GLU A 73 7.97 -5.52 -6.42
N GLY A 74 7.50 -6.77 -6.53
CA GLY A 74 8.11 -7.78 -7.39
C GLY A 74 8.13 -7.36 -8.86
N PHE A 75 7.00 -6.86 -9.37
CA PHE A 75 6.90 -6.38 -10.74
C PHE A 75 7.83 -5.19 -11.01
N CYS A 76 7.89 -4.20 -10.11
CA CYS A 76 8.82 -3.07 -10.26
C CYS A 76 10.29 -3.51 -10.30
N LYS A 77 10.66 -4.63 -9.67
CA LYS A 77 12.02 -5.19 -9.74
C LYS A 77 12.34 -5.85 -11.08
N THR A 78 11.33 -6.34 -11.81
CA THR A 78 11.51 -6.97 -13.13
C THR A 78 11.51 -5.98 -14.28
N VAL A 79 10.90 -4.81 -14.11
CA VAL A 79 10.89 -3.76 -15.13
C VAL A 79 12.27 -3.09 -15.17
N GLN A 80 13.06 -3.42 -16.19
CA GLN A 80 14.21 -2.62 -16.60
C GLN A 80 13.69 -1.31 -17.22
N GLY A 81 14.36 -0.19 -16.92
CA GLY A 81 13.99 1.08 -17.54
C GLY A 81 13.99 0.92 -19.06
N VAL A 82 12.86 1.20 -19.70
CA VAL A 82 12.89 1.50 -21.12
C VAL A 82 13.44 2.91 -21.17
N ASP A 83 14.77 3.03 -21.17
CA ASP A 83 15.43 4.29 -21.49
C ASP A 83 14.95 4.62 -22.90
N GLY A 84 14.17 5.69 -23.02
CA GLY A 84 13.56 6.09 -24.28
C GLY A 84 14.64 6.21 -25.36
N THR A 85 14.58 5.32 -26.35
CA THR A 85 15.16 5.54 -27.68
C THR A 85 14.37 6.59 -28.43
#